data_AF-A0A7S4GAP9-F1
#
_entry.id   AF-A0A7S4GAP9-F1
#
_cell.length_a   1.000
_cell.length_b   1.000
_cell.length_c   1.000
_cell.angle_alpha   90.00
_cell.angle_beta   90.00
_cell.angle_gamma   90.00
#
_symmetry.space_group_name_H-M   'P 1'
#
loop_
_entity.id
_entity.type
_entity.pdbx_description
1 polymer ?
#
loop_
_entity_poly.entity_id
_entity_poly.type
_entity_poly.pdbx_seq_one_letter_code
_entity_poly.pdbx_strand_id
1 'polypeptide(L)'
;IFFRAIMSKDLPSPTLEELKGSTRAWKLETDMKLLAYLENFRNHMFGRIKEVQTEVDDLVMDCNSTSIDLHNTFNQLLMLSHRQFVENRIDDLEEEKDEDENGDNDAEAEEDAEERKVALGEQVQRKYTDAVEFARQAILQCSVPLGYEEDEEEEEEGDEEEEEHGHKAGQRNPYRRRRLPYIIGTPEFFEDDFIGLRPADDEEEEEEE
;
A
#
# COMPACT_ATOMS: atom_id res chain seq x y z
N ILE A 1 -25.38 1.78 49.30
CA ILE A 1 -23.98 1.37 49.66
C ILE A 1 -23.65 -0.01 49.09
N PHE A 2 -24.54 -1.01 49.19
CA PHE A 2 -24.32 -2.36 48.64
C PHE A 2 -24.11 -2.42 47.11
N PHE A 3 -24.83 -1.63 46.31
CA PHE A 3 -24.66 -1.62 44.84
C PHE A 3 -23.32 -1.03 44.36
N ARG A 4 -22.71 -0.13 45.14
CA ARG A 4 -21.39 0.46 44.80
C ARG A 4 -20.24 -0.53 45.05
N ALA A 5 -20.46 -1.54 45.89
CA ALA A 5 -19.45 -2.55 46.21
C ALA A 5 -19.37 -3.69 45.16
N ILE A 6 -20.41 -3.88 44.34
CA ILE A 6 -20.41 -4.88 43.26
C ILE A 6 -19.67 -4.33 42.03
N MET A 7 -19.77 -3.03 41.76
CA MET A 7 -19.10 -2.34 40.64
C MET A 7 -17.58 -2.08 40.88
N SER A 8 -17.04 -2.50 42.02
CA SER A 8 -15.65 -2.19 42.45
C SER A 8 -14.72 -3.40 42.43
N LYS A 9 -15.19 -4.57 42.00
CA LYS A 9 -14.32 -5.75 41.88
C LYS A 9 -14.04 -5.98 40.40
N ASP A 10 -12.75 -5.99 40.08
CA ASP A 10 -12.14 -6.45 38.84
C ASP A 10 -12.64 -7.87 38.50
N LEU A 11 -13.84 -7.97 37.94
CA LEU A 11 -14.27 -9.14 37.21
C LEU A 11 -13.65 -9.03 35.81
N PRO A 12 -13.06 -10.12 35.28
CA PRO A 12 -12.59 -10.12 33.90
C PRO A 12 -13.72 -9.65 32.99
N SER A 13 -13.42 -8.74 32.05
CA SER A 13 -14.43 -8.22 31.14
C SER A 13 -15.08 -9.39 30.40
N PRO A 14 -16.42 -9.52 30.44
CA PRO A 14 -17.11 -10.67 29.88
C PRO A 14 -16.82 -10.75 28.39
N THR A 15 -16.61 -11.97 27.88
CA THR A 15 -16.31 -12.16 26.46
C THR A 15 -17.59 -12.11 25.63
N LEU A 16 -17.46 -11.76 24.35
CA LEU A 16 -18.60 -11.68 23.44
C LEU A 16 -19.31 -13.05 23.31
N GLU A 17 -18.59 -14.15 23.43
CA GLU A 17 -19.13 -15.52 23.39
C GLU A 17 -20.05 -15.81 24.58
N GLU A 18 -19.67 -15.40 25.79
CA GLU A 18 -20.50 -15.54 27.00
C GLU A 18 -21.81 -14.73 26.89
N LEU A 19 -21.73 -13.56 26.27
CA LEU A 19 -22.87 -12.69 26.03
C LEU A 19 -23.83 -13.25 24.97
N LYS A 20 -23.27 -13.81 23.88
CA LYS A 20 -24.04 -14.49 22.83
C LYS A 20 -24.80 -15.69 23.38
N GLY A 21 -24.20 -16.49 24.27
CA GLY A 21 -24.87 -17.64 24.90
C GLY A 21 -26.08 -17.28 25.78
N SER A 22 -26.14 -16.04 26.28
CA SER A 22 -27.22 -15.58 27.18
C SER A 22 -28.39 -14.90 26.45
N THR A 23 -28.35 -14.81 25.11
CA THR A 23 -29.39 -14.14 24.29
C THR A 23 -30.79 -14.73 24.47
N ARG A 24 -30.90 -16.05 24.64
CA ARG A 24 -32.20 -16.74 24.79
C ARG A 24 -32.88 -16.47 26.14
N ALA A 25 -32.15 -15.98 27.14
CA ALA A 25 -32.64 -15.65 28.48
C ALA A 25 -32.01 -14.36 29.00
N TRP A 26 -32.23 -13.28 28.26
CA TRP A 26 -31.69 -11.95 28.57
C TRP A 26 -32.23 -11.42 29.91
N LYS A 27 -31.33 -11.00 30.80
CA LYS A 27 -31.66 -10.48 32.13
C LYS A 27 -30.86 -9.21 32.39
N LEU A 28 -31.29 -8.43 33.39
CA LEU A 28 -30.59 -7.22 33.84
C LEU A 28 -29.10 -7.47 34.18
N GLU A 29 -28.77 -8.65 34.70
CA GLU A 29 -27.37 -9.03 34.94
C GLU A 29 -26.56 -9.10 33.61
N THR A 30 -27.19 -9.56 32.54
CA THR A 30 -26.61 -9.62 31.19
C THR A 30 -26.40 -8.22 30.62
N ASP A 31 -27.33 -7.28 30.87
CA ASP A 31 -27.15 -5.86 30.49
C ASP A 31 -25.96 -5.22 31.21
N MET A 32 -25.79 -5.50 32.50
CA MET A 32 -24.62 -5.01 33.26
C MET A 32 -23.30 -5.55 32.70
N LYS A 33 -23.29 -6.82 32.25
CA LYS A 33 -22.14 -7.44 31.58
C LYS A 33 -21.86 -6.80 30.23
N LEU A 34 -22.91 -6.53 29.43
CA LEU A 34 -22.77 -5.82 28.16
C LEU A 34 -22.16 -4.43 28.36
N LEU A 35 -22.64 -3.68 29.35
CA LEU A 35 -22.12 -2.35 29.64
C LEU A 35 -20.63 -2.40 30.00
N ALA A 36 -20.21 -3.33 30.86
CA ALA A 36 -18.80 -3.51 31.19
C ALA A 36 -17.95 -3.90 29.97
N TYR A 37 -18.48 -4.74 29.07
CA TYR A 37 -17.82 -5.08 27.81
C TYR A 37 -17.65 -3.84 26.92
N LEU A 38 -18.70 -3.05 26.74
CA LEU A 38 -18.67 -1.83 25.93
C LEU A 38 -17.73 -0.77 26.50
N GLU A 39 -17.67 -0.63 27.82
CA GLU A 39 -16.71 0.27 28.48
C GLU A 39 -15.26 -0.19 28.26
N ASN A 40 -14.99 -1.49 28.34
CA ASN A 40 -13.66 -2.02 28.05
C ASN A 40 -13.30 -1.87 26.57
N PHE A 41 -14.23 -2.22 25.67
CA PHE A 41 -14.08 -2.04 24.22
C PHE A 41 -13.80 -0.57 23.86
N ARG A 42 -14.54 0.36 24.48
CA ARG A 42 -14.31 1.80 24.34
C ARG A 42 -12.88 2.15 24.74
N ASN A 43 -12.46 1.76 25.94
CA ASN A 43 -11.13 2.10 26.43
C ASN A 43 -10.01 1.47 25.58
N HIS A 44 -10.19 0.24 25.12
CA HIS A 44 -9.27 -0.43 24.19
C HIS A 44 -9.19 0.30 22.85
N MET A 45 -10.34 0.66 22.26
CA MET A 45 -10.39 1.42 21.01
C MET A 45 -9.72 2.79 21.15
N PHE A 46 -10.00 3.52 22.23
CA PHE A 46 -9.31 4.79 22.50
C PHE A 46 -7.80 4.61 22.73
N GLY A 47 -7.37 3.51 23.35
CA GLY A 47 -5.95 3.15 23.47
C GLY A 47 -5.31 2.99 22.11
N ARG A 48 -5.90 2.15 21.25
CA ARG A 48 -5.42 1.92 19.88
C ARG A 48 -5.40 3.19 19.02
N ILE A 49 -6.42 4.04 19.15
CA ILE A 49 -6.46 5.32 18.42
C ILE A 49 -5.28 6.20 18.83
N LYS A 50 -4.95 6.26 20.13
CA LYS A 50 -3.79 7.01 20.61
C LYS A 50 -2.47 6.41 20.16
N GLU A 51 -2.35 5.09 20.18
CA GLU A 51 -1.15 4.38 19.67
C GLU A 51 -0.93 4.69 18.19
N VAL A 52 -1.97 4.57 17.36
CA VAL A 52 -1.89 4.91 15.93
C VAL A 52 -1.59 6.39 15.74
N GLN A 53 -2.18 7.28 16.55
CA GLN A 53 -1.87 8.70 16.51
C GLN A 53 -0.37 8.95 16.77
N THR A 54 0.20 8.33 17.81
CA THR A 54 1.62 8.47 18.11
C THR A 54 2.51 7.91 17.00
N GLU A 55 2.16 6.77 16.42
CA GLU A 55 2.91 6.20 15.29
C GLU A 55 2.88 7.11 14.06
N VAL A 56 1.75 7.76 13.78
CA VAL A 56 1.62 8.74 12.69
C VAL A 56 2.45 9.99 12.99
N ASP A 57 2.41 10.50 14.21
CA ASP A 57 3.20 11.68 14.61
C ASP A 57 4.71 11.39 14.50
N ASP A 58 5.16 10.20 14.93
CA ASP A 58 6.55 9.75 14.80
C ASP A 58 6.94 9.58 13.32
N LEU A 59 6.07 9.00 12.49
CA LEU A 59 6.32 8.88 11.04
C LEU A 59 6.46 10.24 10.35
N VAL A 60 5.66 11.24 10.76
CA VAL A 60 5.78 12.61 10.25
C VAL A 60 7.12 13.21 10.67
N MET A 61 7.57 12.96 11.90
CA MET A 61 8.88 13.41 12.38
C MET A 61 10.03 12.77 11.57
N ASP A 62 9.98 11.46 11.33
CA ASP A 62 10.97 10.74 10.52
C ASP A 62 10.98 11.22 9.06
N CYS A 63 9.81 11.46 8.47
CA CYS A 63 9.70 12.02 7.12
C CYS A 63 10.33 13.42 7.03
N ASN A 64 10.16 14.26 8.05
CA ASN A 64 10.80 15.57 8.09
C ASN A 64 12.32 15.47 8.27
N SER A 65 12.80 14.55 9.12
CA SER A 65 14.24 14.30 9.29
C SER A 65 14.89 13.85 7.99
N THR A 66 14.30 12.85 7.33
CA THR A 66 14.80 12.35 6.04
C THR A 66 14.75 13.41 4.95
N SER A 67 13.73 14.28 4.93
CA SER A 67 13.67 15.43 4.03
C SER A 67 14.85 16.40 4.24
N ILE A 68 15.18 16.71 5.50
CA ILE A 68 16.33 17.55 5.83
C ILE A 68 17.64 16.88 5.38
N ASP A 69 17.79 15.59 5.64
CA ASP A 69 18.96 14.82 5.21
C ASP A 69 19.10 14.81 3.69
N LEU A 70 17.99 14.63 2.96
CA LEU A 70 17.98 14.72 1.50
C LEU A 70 18.41 16.11 1.03
N HIS A 71 17.86 17.19 1.60
CA HIS A 71 18.31 18.54 1.26
C HIS A 71 19.80 18.76 1.53
N ASN A 72 20.33 18.21 2.63
CA ASN A 72 21.76 18.26 2.91
C ASN A 72 22.57 17.49 1.87
N THR A 73 22.11 16.31 1.44
CA THR A 73 22.79 15.52 0.39
C THR A 73 22.76 16.23 -0.96
N PHE A 74 21.64 16.88 -1.33
CA PHE A 74 21.56 17.68 -2.54
C PHE A 74 22.51 18.88 -2.49
N ASN A 75 22.60 19.55 -1.34
CA ASN A 75 23.56 20.64 -1.16
C ASN A 75 25.01 20.14 -1.31
N GLN A 76 25.33 18.95 -0.78
CA GLN A 76 26.65 18.35 -0.95
C GLN A 76 26.93 17.98 -2.41
N LEU A 77 25.96 17.38 -3.10
CA LEU A 77 26.06 17.07 -4.53
C LEU A 77 26.26 18.34 -5.36
N LEU A 78 25.53 19.42 -5.05
CA LEU A 78 25.68 20.70 -5.73
C LEU A 78 27.07 21.29 -5.52
N MET A 79 27.60 21.23 -4.30
CA MET A 79 28.97 21.67 -4.00
C MET A 79 30.02 20.85 -4.76
N LEU A 80 29.81 19.53 -4.87
CA LEU A 80 30.70 18.64 -5.61
C LEU A 80 30.62 18.90 -7.11
N SER A 81 29.42 19.13 -7.63
CA SER A 81 29.18 19.52 -9.03
C SER A 81 29.84 20.86 -9.35
N HIS A 82 29.73 21.87 -8.48
CA HIS A 82 30.44 23.13 -8.67
C HIS A 82 31.95 22.95 -8.66
N ARG A 83 32.48 22.10 -7.77
CA ARG A 83 33.91 21.79 -7.75
C ARG A 83 34.35 21.12 -9.06
N GLN A 84 33.62 20.12 -9.53
CA GLN A 84 33.95 19.40 -10.76
C GLN A 84 33.79 20.28 -12.00
N PHE A 85 32.81 21.18 -12.02
CA PHE A 85 32.69 22.17 -13.09
C PHE A 85 33.94 23.06 -13.18
N VAL A 86 34.46 23.51 -12.04
CA VAL A 86 35.68 24.31 -12.01
C VAL A 86 36.90 23.48 -12.41
N GLU A 87 37.00 22.23 -11.94
CA GLU A 87 38.07 21.29 -12.29
C GLU A 87 38.10 21.02 -13.79
N ASN A 88 36.99 20.55 -14.38
CA ASN A 88 36.90 20.33 -15.82
C ASN A 88 37.25 21.59 -16.62
N ARG A 89 36.82 22.78 -16.16
CA ARG A 89 37.12 24.04 -16.86
C ARG A 89 38.58 24.48 -16.71
N ILE A 90 39.26 24.10 -15.63
CA ILE A 90 40.69 24.34 -15.45
C ILE A 90 41.47 23.37 -16.35
N ASP A 91 41.08 22.09 -16.39
CA ASP A 91 41.69 21.08 -17.26
C ASP A 91 41.61 21.52 -18.72
N ASP A 92 40.43 21.97 -19.21
CA ASP A 92 40.27 22.51 -20.58
C ASP A 92 41.26 23.67 -20.87
N LEU A 93 41.52 24.53 -19.88
CA LEU A 93 42.40 25.70 -20.03
C LEU A 93 43.89 25.35 -19.90
N GLU A 94 44.22 24.24 -19.24
CA GLU A 94 45.58 23.71 -19.19
C GLU A 94 45.90 22.97 -20.49
N GLU A 95 44.96 22.18 -21.02
CA GLU A 95 45.05 21.55 -22.35
C GLU A 95 45.23 22.62 -23.46
N GLU A 96 44.40 23.67 -23.51
CA GLU A 96 44.55 24.77 -24.49
C GLU A 96 45.94 25.46 -24.38
N LYS A 97 46.53 25.55 -23.18
CA LYS A 97 47.86 26.15 -22.99
C LYS A 97 48.99 25.22 -23.40
N ASP A 98 48.86 23.93 -23.11
CA ASP A 98 49.85 22.94 -23.51
C ASP A 98 49.84 22.75 -25.04
N GLU A 99 48.68 22.85 -25.70
CA GLU A 99 48.56 22.92 -27.17
C GLU A 99 49.25 24.18 -27.75
N ASP A 100 49.08 25.35 -27.11
CA ASP A 100 49.71 26.61 -27.53
C ASP A 100 51.24 26.63 -27.27
N GLU A 101 51.74 25.94 -26.24
CA GLU A 101 53.17 25.88 -25.88
C GLU A 101 53.94 24.70 -26.52
N ASN A 102 53.27 23.61 -26.91
CA ASN A 102 53.92 22.34 -27.24
C ASN A 102 53.44 21.70 -28.56
N GLY A 103 53.10 22.53 -29.55
CA GLY A 103 52.49 22.13 -30.83
C GLY A 103 53.31 21.24 -31.80
N ASP A 104 53.99 20.19 -31.36
CA ASP A 104 54.58 19.21 -32.29
C ASP A 104 54.75 17.75 -31.78
N ASN A 105 54.22 17.31 -30.61
CA ASN A 105 54.39 15.88 -30.21
C ASN A 105 53.26 15.17 -29.42
N ASP A 106 52.12 15.78 -29.08
CA ASP A 106 51.16 15.17 -28.11
C ASP A 106 49.93 14.43 -28.71
N ALA A 107 49.82 14.34 -30.03
CA ALA A 107 48.64 13.73 -30.67
C ALA A 107 48.42 12.23 -30.36
N GLU A 108 49.47 11.47 -30.01
CA GLU A 108 49.35 10.04 -29.65
C GLU A 108 48.97 9.81 -28.18
N ALA A 109 49.24 10.77 -27.29
CA ALA A 109 48.89 10.67 -25.87
C ALA A 109 47.43 11.07 -25.60
N GLU A 110 46.92 12.02 -26.38
CA GLU A 110 45.50 12.43 -26.36
C GLU A 110 44.56 11.32 -26.84
N GLU A 111 44.93 10.57 -27.89
CA GLU A 111 44.11 9.46 -28.40
C GLU A 111 43.92 8.34 -27.36
N ASP A 112 44.97 7.96 -26.61
CA ASP A 112 44.91 6.95 -25.54
C ASP A 112 44.14 7.45 -24.28
N ALA A 113 44.15 8.76 -24.02
CA ALA A 113 43.36 9.35 -22.93
C ALA A 113 41.86 9.41 -23.27
N GLU A 114 41.52 9.78 -24.50
CA GLU A 114 40.14 9.81 -25.02
C GLU A 114 39.53 8.41 -25.06
N GLU A 115 40.28 7.40 -25.55
CA GLU A 115 39.85 6.01 -25.58
C GLU A 115 39.59 5.43 -24.17
N ARG A 116 40.38 5.82 -23.16
CA ARG A 116 40.14 5.42 -21.77
C ARG A 116 38.90 6.07 -21.17
N LYS A 117 38.62 7.34 -21.48
CA LYS A 117 37.40 8.04 -21.04
C LYS A 117 36.15 7.37 -21.63
N VAL A 118 36.19 7.00 -22.92
CA VAL A 118 35.12 6.25 -23.60
C VAL A 118 34.93 4.86 -22.98
N ALA A 119 36.01 4.12 -22.76
CA ALA A 119 35.96 2.79 -22.14
C ALA A 119 35.40 2.83 -20.70
N LEU A 120 35.74 3.87 -19.92
CA LEU A 120 35.19 4.08 -18.59
C LEU A 120 33.70 4.43 -18.65
N GLY A 121 33.29 5.27 -19.60
CA GLY A 121 31.89 5.60 -19.85
C GLY A 121 31.05 4.37 -20.19
N GLU A 122 31.53 3.51 -21.08
CA GLU A 122 30.87 2.25 -21.42
C GLU A 122 30.77 1.30 -20.22
N GLN A 123 31.83 1.22 -19.40
CA GLN A 123 31.82 0.39 -18.19
C GLN A 123 30.80 0.89 -17.15
N VAL A 124 30.71 2.20 -16.99
CA VAL A 124 29.74 2.84 -16.08
C VAL A 124 28.31 2.64 -16.60
N GLN A 125 28.08 2.83 -17.90
CA GLN A 125 26.78 2.60 -18.53
C GLN A 125 26.30 1.16 -18.35
N ARG A 126 27.19 0.17 -18.51
CA ARG A 126 26.88 -1.26 -18.26
C ARG A 126 26.43 -1.52 -16.83
N LYS A 127 27.10 -0.93 -15.84
CA LYS A 127 26.69 -1.09 -14.42
C LYS A 127 25.29 -0.53 -14.15
N TYR A 128 24.94 0.59 -14.76
CA TYR A 128 23.61 1.17 -14.61
C TYR A 128 22.53 0.36 -15.34
N THR A 129 22.81 -0.17 -16.53
CA THR A 129 21.85 -1.05 -17.24
C THR A 129 21.59 -2.32 -16.45
N ASP A 130 22.63 -2.94 -15.89
CA ASP A 130 22.50 -4.16 -15.08
C ASP A 130 21.67 -3.90 -13.81
N ALA A 131 21.88 -2.76 -13.16
CA ALA A 131 21.10 -2.36 -11.97
C ALA A 131 19.61 -2.15 -12.29
N VAL A 132 19.29 -1.54 -13.43
CA VAL A 132 17.91 -1.32 -13.89
C VAL A 132 17.24 -2.65 -14.24
N GLU A 133 17.95 -3.57 -14.91
CA GLU A 133 17.42 -4.90 -15.21
C GLU A 133 17.14 -5.71 -13.94
N PHE A 134 18.04 -5.64 -12.95
CA PHE A 134 17.84 -6.27 -11.66
C PHE A 134 16.61 -5.72 -10.93
N ALA A 135 16.43 -4.39 -10.91
CA ALA A 135 15.26 -3.76 -10.32
C ALA A 135 13.96 -4.20 -11.03
N ARG A 136 13.97 -4.29 -12.36
CA ARG A 136 12.82 -4.79 -13.15
C ARG A 136 12.46 -6.22 -12.78
N GLN A 137 13.45 -7.10 -12.62
CA GLN A 137 13.22 -8.50 -12.23
C GLN A 137 12.68 -8.60 -10.80
N ALA A 138 13.21 -7.81 -9.87
CA ALA A 138 12.72 -7.76 -8.49
C ALA A 138 11.25 -7.32 -8.44
N ILE A 139 10.86 -6.31 -9.22
CA ILE A 139 9.46 -5.87 -9.31
C ILE A 139 8.55 -6.97 -9.86
N LEU A 140 9.00 -7.70 -10.89
CA LEU A 140 8.23 -8.82 -11.45
C LEU A 140 8.08 -9.99 -10.46
N GLN A 141 9.10 -10.26 -9.64
CA GLN A 141 9.04 -11.32 -8.62
C GLN A 141 8.27 -10.93 -7.37
N CYS A 142 8.26 -9.64 -7.02
CA CYS A 142 7.50 -9.09 -5.91
C CYS A 142 6.09 -8.62 -6.30
N SER A 143 5.75 -8.67 -7.59
CA SER A 143 4.39 -8.43 -8.09
C SER A 143 3.47 -9.51 -7.52
N VAL A 144 2.74 -9.15 -6.47
CA VAL A 144 1.62 -9.95 -5.98
C VAL A 144 0.61 -10.04 -7.12
N PRO A 145 0.19 -11.25 -7.56
CA PRO A 145 -0.92 -11.36 -8.48
C PRO A 145 -2.15 -10.73 -7.82
N LEU A 146 -2.50 -9.52 -8.27
CA LEU A 146 -3.80 -8.95 -8.02
C LEU A 146 -4.79 -9.91 -8.68
N GLY A 147 -5.60 -10.59 -7.88
CA GLY A 147 -6.54 -11.65 -8.29
C GLY A 147 -7.70 -11.15 -9.17
N TYR A 148 -7.41 -10.31 -10.16
CA TYR A 148 -8.26 -10.09 -11.31
C TYR A 148 -7.79 -11.07 -12.38
N GLU A 149 -8.17 -12.33 -12.24
CA GLU A 149 -8.40 -13.13 -13.44
C GLU A 149 -9.63 -12.49 -14.09
N GLU A 150 -9.40 -11.69 -15.14
CA GLU A 150 -10.45 -11.39 -16.11
C GLU A 150 -10.84 -12.73 -16.71
N ASP A 151 -11.94 -13.29 -16.22
CA ASP A 151 -12.66 -14.36 -16.89
C ASP A 151 -13.13 -13.79 -18.25
N GLU A 152 -12.29 -13.91 -19.28
CA GLU A 152 -12.77 -13.94 -20.67
C GLU A 152 -13.60 -15.23 -20.80
N GLU A 153 -14.87 -15.15 -20.40
CA GLU A 153 -15.89 -16.16 -20.72
C GLU A 153 -16.05 -16.16 -22.27
N GLU A 154 -15.23 -16.95 -22.96
CA GLU A 154 -15.57 -17.43 -24.31
C GLU A 154 -16.77 -18.36 -24.15
N GLU A 155 -17.97 -17.83 -24.45
CA GLU A 155 -19.19 -18.62 -24.62
C GLU A 155 -19.03 -19.56 -25.83
N GLU A 156 -18.41 -20.73 -25.63
CA GLU A 156 -18.65 -21.87 -26.52
C GLU A 156 -19.95 -22.57 -26.07
N GLU A 157 -21.03 -22.32 -26.81
CA GLU A 157 -22.19 -23.20 -26.82
C GLU A 157 -21.75 -24.60 -27.31
N GLY A 158 -21.76 -25.59 -26.43
CA GLY A 158 -21.34 -26.94 -26.81
C GLY A 158 -21.52 -28.02 -25.75
N ASP A 159 -22.75 -28.52 -25.67
CA ASP A 159 -23.16 -29.90 -25.36
C ASP A 159 -22.87 -30.50 -23.96
N GLU A 160 -23.91 -31.17 -23.46
CA GLU A 160 -23.94 -31.91 -22.21
C GLU A 160 -23.07 -33.18 -22.32
N GLU A 161 -22.17 -33.41 -21.36
CA GLU A 161 -21.96 -34.69 -20.64
C GLU A 161 -20.55 -34.74 -19.98
N GLU A 162 -20.59 -34.89 -18.65
CA GLU A 162 -19.58 -35.49 -17.75
C GLU A 162 -18.07 -35.26 -18.01
N GLU A 163 -17.41 -34.48 -17.15
CA GLU A 163 -16.15 -34.94 -16.54
C GLU A 163 -15.96 -34.42 -15.11
N GLU A 164 -15.86 -35.38 -14.20
CA GLU A 164 -15.45 -35.29 -12.81
C GLU A 164 -13.95 -34.92 -12.73
N HIS A 165 -13.63 -33.63 -12.80
CA HIS A 165 -12.28 -33.15 -12.47
C HIS A 165 -12.35 -31.89 -11.61
N GLY A 166 -11.69 -31.97 -10.44
CA GLY A 166 -11.74 -30.97 -9.39
C GLY A 166 -11.31 -29.57 -9.82
N HIS A 167 -12.27 -28.77 -10.24
CA HIS A 167 -12.16 -27.33 -10.22
C HIS A 167 -12.13 -26.92 -8.75
N LYS A 168 -10.94 -26.52 -8.27
CA LYS A 168 -10.84 -25.71 -7.05
C LYS A 168 -11.83 -24.59 -7.24
N ALA A 169 -12.91 -24.61 -6.47
CA ALA A 169 -13.88 -23.56 -6.45
C ALA A 169 -13.13 -22.26 -6.13
N GLY A 170 -12.72 -21.53 -7.16
CA GLY A 170 -12.48 -20.11 -7.08
C GLY A 170 -13.69 -19.59 -6.35
N GLN A 171 -13.46 -18.94 -5.21
CA GLN A 171 -14.52 -18.44 -4.36
C GLN A 171 -15.38 -17.52 -5.22
N ARG A 172 -16.46 -18.08 -5.80
CA ARG A 172 -17.40 -17.33 -6.62
C ARG A 172 -17.82 -16.17 -5.76
N ASN A 173 -17.55 -14.96 -6.23
CA ASN A 173 -17.81 -13.76 -5.45
C ASN A 173 -19.27 -13.82 -4.96
N PRO A 174 -19.51 -14.02 -3.64
CA PRO A 174 -20.85 -14.24 -3.11
C PRO A 174 -21.73 -13.00 -3.24
N TYR A 175 -21.13 -11.87 -3.65
CA TYR A 175 -21.79 -10.60 -3.88
C TYR A 175 -22.11 -10.35 -5.37
N ARG A 176 -21.71 -11.23 -6.32
CA ARG A 176 -21.98 -11.03 -7.77
C ARG A 176 -23.48 -10.94 -8.10
N ARG A 177 -24.33 -11.61 -7.31
CA ARG A 177 -25.81 -11.59 -7.48
C ARG A 177 -26.52 -10.60 -6.54
N ARG A 178 -25.78 -9.88 -5.68
CA ARG A 178 -26.38 -8.94 -4.73
C ARG A 178 -26.40 -7.54 -5.33
N ARG A 179 -27.52 -6.85 -5.21
CA ARG A 179 -27.65 -5.45 -5.61
C ARG A 179 -26.68 -4.60 -4.80
N LEU A 180 -26.07 -3.63 -5.46
CA LEU A 180 -25.23 -2.65 -4.79
C LEU A 180 -26.11 -1.61 -4.10
N PRO A 181 -25.67 -1.05 -2.96
CA PRO A 181 -26.37 0.05 -2.32
C PRO A 181 -26.49 1.26 -3.25
N TYR A 182 -27.50 2.10 -3.03
CA TYR A 182 -27.59 3.38 -3.72
C TYR A 182 -26.42 4.31 -3.37
N ILE A 183 -26.11 5.22 -4.30
CA ILE A 183 -25.00 6.15 -4.16
C ILE A 183 -25.38 7.24 -3.15
N ILE A 184 -24.52 7.45 -2.16
CA ILE A 184 -24.70 8.48 -1.14
C ILE A 184 -24.85 9.86 -1.82
N GLY A 185 -25.99 10.51 -1.60
CA GLY A 185 -26.29 11.83 -2.16
C GLY A 185 -27.34 11.83 -3.27
N THR A 186 -27.75 10.67 -3.79
CA THR A 186 -28.87 10.58 -4.72
C THR A 186 -30.21 10.57 -3.96
N PRO A 187 -31.33 11.01 -4.58
CA PRO A 187 -32.63 10.99 -3.92
C PRO A 187 -33.04 9.58 -3.46
N GLU A 188 -32.71 8.55 -4.24
CA GLU A 188 -33.02 7.14 -3.93
C GLU A 188 -32.34 6.66 -2.65
N PHE A 189 -31.13 7.18 -2.34
CA PHE A 189 -30.44 6.88 -1.10
C PHE A 189 -31.14 7.46 0.13
N PHE A 190 -31.84 8.59 -0.01
CA PHE A 190 -32.55 9.24 1.10
C PHE A 190 -34.00 8.81 1.22
N GLU A 191 -34.59 8.33 0.13
CA GLU A 191 -36.00 7.95 0.04
C GLU A 191 -36.23 6.46 0.33
N ASP A 192 -35.27 5.58 0.03
CA ASP A 192 -35.37 4.15 0.32
C ASP A 192 -34.79 3.81 1.71
N ASP A 193 -35.65 3.33 2.60
CA ASP A 193 -35.28 2.85 3.94
C ASP A 193 -34.24 1.71 3.91
N PHE A 194 -34.20 0.94 2.81
CA PHE A 194 -33.25 -0.16 2.62
C PHE A 194 -32.03 0.23 1.78
N ILE A 195 -31.96 1.46 1.27
CA ILE A 195 -30.80 1.99 0.51
C ILE A 195 -30.40 1.04 -0.66
N GLY A 196 -31.36 0.38 -1.28
CA GLY A 196 -31.13 -0.61 -2.35
C GLY A 196 -30.70 -2.00 -1.89
N LEU A 197 -30.69 -2.27 -0.58
CA LEU A 197 -30.29 -3.55 0.05
C LEU A 197 -31.48 -4.33 0.63
N ARG A 198 -32.49 -4.62 -0.19
CA ARG A 198 -33.60 -5.50 0.24
C ARG A 198 -33.13 -6.97 0.36
N PRO A 199 -33.62 -7.73 1.37
CA PRO A 199 -33.47 -9.18 1.44
C PRO A 199 -33.98 -9.88 0.19
N ALA A 200 -33.29 -10.93 -0.26
CA ALA A 200 -33.68 -11.70 -1.46
C ALA A 200 -35.03 -12.43 -1.30
N ASP A 201 -35.49 -12.62 -0.06
CA ASP A 201 -36.76 -13.29 0.25
C ASP A 201 -37.99 -12.39 0.00
N ASP A 202 -37.78 -11.09 -0.23
CA ASP A 202 -38.85 -10.12 -0.49
C ASP A 202 -39.17 -9.98 -2.00
N GLU A 203 -38.42 -10.65 -2.88
CA GLU A 203 -38.62 -10.58 -4.34
C GLU A 203 -39.77 -11.50 -4.84
N GLU A 204 -40.23 -12.49 -4.05
CA GLU A 204 -41.31 -13.40 -4.47
C GLU A 204 -42.72 -12.77 -4.40
N GLU A 205 -42.89 -11.61 -3.74
CA GLU A 205 -44.20 -10.97 -3.58
C GLU A 205 -44.52 -9.91 -4.65
N GLU A 206 -43.55 -9.46 -5.46
CA GLU A 206 -43.75 -8.38 -6.46
C GLU A 206 -43.97 -8.89 -7.90
N GLU A 207 -43.82 -10.19 -8.20
CA GLU A 207 -44.06 -10.75 -9.55
C GLU A 207 -45.53 -11.20 -9.79
N GLU A 208 -46.42 -11.10 -8.80
CA GLU A 208 -47.84 -11.41 -8.92
C GLU A 208 -48.76 -10.17 -8.77
N GLU A 209 -48.54 -9.10 -9.56
CA GLU A 209 -49.59 -8.09 -9.86
C GLU A 209 -49.58 -7.61 -11.32
#